data_AF-A0A0D2TMD8-F1
#
_entry.id   AF-A0A0D2TMD8-F1
#
_cell.length_a   1.000
_cell.length_b   1.000
_cell.length_c   1.000
_cell.angle_alpha   90.00
_cell.angle_beta   90.00
_cell.angle_gamma   90.00
#
_symmetry.space_group_name_H-M   'P 1'
#
loop_
_entity.id
_entity.type
_entity.pdbx_description
1 polymer ?
#
loop_
_entity_poly.entity_id
_entity_poly.type
_entity_poly.pdbx_seq_one_letter_code
_entity_poly.pdbx_strand_id
1 'polypeptide(L)'
;MKFPKLWILFLVLLVTIQSKLALGAKAQYSSKQAYVTLLYGDGDTGSTKEMVVLVSDGVSDYAKKLLEADGWIVENISLLVNPNQVRPKRFWGVYTKLKIFNMTNYKKDLFKCEKFCANLKHSERLNSGVMVVEPSEAVFNDMMSKVNTLPSYTGGDQGFLNSYYSGFPNSHVFDPNIPQEVLKVRPVPEMEQLSTLYNADVGLYMLANKWMVDESELHVIHYTLGPLKPWDWWTSWLLKPVDVWQTGGSLFRTSLCNHIRHLYFIIRSSGTVAYSGVSSSSNINVNNPWTFTIFFLLFGAFLHLIYQRGRRIVTQLTPVSADTDLFNSDPKKDHLQASSCDIVSWYYGLGMAFLVIVAPSLPCIFGITALFLRLGLMVVGGIILASFMTYASEHLAIRSFLKGCEDRDTTQSRECFLC
;
A
#
# COMPACT_ATOMS: atom_id res chain seq x y z
N MET A 1 11.83 55.68 0.79
CA MET A 1 11.65 54.41 0.05
C MET A 1 10.15 54.10 -0.06
N LYS A 2 9.58 54.19 -1.27
CA LYS A 2 8.14 53.97 -1.54
C LYS A 2 7.97 52.66 -2.31
N PHE A 3 7.74 51.54 -1.63
CA PHE A 3 7.48 50.23 -2.25
C PHE A 3 6.22 49.45 -1.78
N PRO A 4 5.25 49.96 -0.99
CA PRO A 4 4.12 49.12 -0.55
C PRO A 4 3.01 48.94 -1.61
N LYS A 5 2.90 49.82 -2.60
CA LYS A 5 1.77 49.79 -3.57
C LYS A 5 1.93 48.75 -4.69
N LEU A 6 3.18 48.41 -5.06
CA LEU A 6 3.44 47.47 -6.17
C LEU A 6 3.15 46.01 -5.77
N TRP A 7 3.42 45.67 -4.50
CA TRP A 7 3.15 44.34 -3.95
C TRP A 7 1.66 44.02 -3.85
N ILE A 8 0.85 45.01 -3.47
CA ILE A 8 -0.61 44.87 -3.41
C ILE A 8 -1.18 44.65 -4.82
N LEU A 9 -0.69 45.39 -5.82
CA LEU A 9 -1.09 45.20 -7.21
C LEU A 9 -0.72 43.81 -7.74
N PHE A 10 0.45 43.30 -7.37
CA PHE A 10 0.91 41.96 -7.77
C PHE A 10 0.07 40.86 -7.12
N LEU A 11 -0.31 41.00 -5.85
CA LEU A 11 -1.21 40.10 -5.15
C LEU A 11 -2.62 40.09 -5.74
N VAL A 12 -3.17 41.27 -6.08
CA VAL A 12 -4.48 41.37 -6.76
C VAL A 12 -4.43 40.77 -8.16
N LEU A 13 -3.32 40.94 -8.89
CA LEU A 13 -3.13 40.32 -10.20
C LEU A 13 -3.06 38.78 -10.09
N LEU A 14 -2.37 38.24 -9.08
CA LEU A 14 -2.30 36.81 -8.82
C LEU A 14 -3.66 36.21 -8.46
N VAL A 15 -4.44 36.89 -7.63
CA VAL A 15 -5.80 36.45 -7.25
C VAL A 15 -6.76 36.53 -8.44
N THR A 16 -6.63 37.55 -9.30
CA THR A 16 -7.45 37.66 -10.52
C THR A 16 -7.07 36.66 -11.61
N ILE A 17 -5.79 36.27 -11.72
CA ILE A 17 -5.35 35.20 -12.62
C ILE A 17 -5.81 33.83 -12.10
N GLN A 18 -5.71 33.55 -10.79
CA GLN A 18 -6.21 32.31 -10.20
C GLN A 18 -7.74 32.18 -10.32
N SER A 19 -8.49 33.28 -10.13
CA SER A 19 -9.94 33.27 -10.29
C SER A 19 -10.37 33.15 -11.75
N LYS A 20 -9.64 33.73 -12.73
CA LYS A 20 -9.90 33.48 -14.16
C LYS A 20 -9.53 32.06 -14.61
N LEU A 21 -8.55 31.41 -13.97
CA LEU A 21 -8.27 29.99 -14.18
C LEU A 21 -9.36 29.08 -13.59
N ALA A 22 -9.95 29.47 -12.44
CA ALA A 22 -11.03 28.74 -11.80
C ALA A 22 -12.41 28.92 -12.47
N LEU A 23 -12.64 30.06 -13.15
CA LEU A 23 -13.88 30.37 -13.89
C LEU A 23 -13.92 29.82 -15.32
N GLY A 24 -12.89 29.05 -15.72
CA GLY A 24 -12.79 28.35 -17.00
C GLY A 24 -13.27 26.91 -16.97
N ALA A 25 -14.10 26.50 -16.01
CA ALA A 25 -14.79 25.21 -16.08
C ALA A 25 -15.88 25.31 -17.17
N LYS A 26 -15.48 25.02 -18.42
CA LYS A 26 -16.44 24.78 -19.50
C LYS A 26 -17.45 23.74 -19.01
N ALA A 27 -18.73 24.06 -19.13
CA ALA A 27 -19.81 23.09 -18.97
C ALA A 27 -19.47 21.85 -19.78
N GLN A 28 -19.16 20.76 -19.08
CA GLN A 28 -18.80 19.49 -19.67
C GLN A 28 -20.05 18.96 -20.35
N TYR A 29 -20.00 18.90 -21.68
CA TYR A 29 -21.02 18.21 -22.47
C TYR A 29 -21.14 16.79 -21.92
N SER A 30 -22.36 16.36 -21.59
CA SER A 30 -22.66 14.98 -21.19
C SER A 30 -22.13 14.03 -22.27
N SER A 31 -21.00 13.41 -21.95
CA SER A 31 -20.40 12.39 -22.77
C SER A 31 -21.15 11.14 -22.37
N LYS A 32 -21.94 10.55 -23.26
CA LYS A 32 -22.61 9.26 -22.95
C LYS A 32 -21.61 8.13 -22.65
N GLN A 33 -20.30 8.36 -22.66
CA GLN A 33 -19.25 7.35 -22.49
C GLN A 33 -18.61 7.48 -21.12
N ALA A 34 -18.41 6.35 -20.44
CA ALA A 34 -17.79 6.32 -19.13
C ALA A 34 -16.74 5.21 -18.94
N TYR A 35 -15.67 5.52 -18.23
CA TYR A 35 -14.86 4.52 -17.53
C TYR A 35 -15.53 4.21 -16.21
N VAL A 36 -15.91 2.96 -16.02
CA VAL A 36 -16.54 2.51 -14.78
C VAL A 36 -15.53 1.72 -13.96
N THR A 37 -15.32 2.14 -12.72
CA THR A 37 -14.53 1.36 -11.77
C THR A 37 -15.28 1.09 -10.48
N LEU A 38 -14.95 -0.04 -9.86
CA LEU A 38 -15.31 -0.36 -8.47
C LEU A 38 -14.18 -0.01 -7.50
N LEU A 39 -12.99 0.30 -8.03
CA LEU A 39 -11.76 0.57 -7.27
C LEU A 39 -11.06 1.79 -7.85
N TYR A 40 -10.74 2.74 -6.98
CA TYR A 40 -10.05 3.96 -7.37
C TYR A 40 -8.56 3.69 -7.69
N GLY A 41 -8.09 4.30 -8.79
CA GLY A 41 -6.67 4.47 -9.09
C GLY A 41 -6.44 5.94 -9.44
N ASP A 42 -5.50 6.56 -8.74
CA ASP A 42 -5.10 7.95 -9.00
C ASP A 42 -4.21 7.97 -10.26
N GLY A 43 -4.63 8.75 -11.25
CA GLY A 43 -3.94 8.86 -12.52
C GLY A 43 -4.64 9.87 -13.39
N ASP A 44 -3.94 10.94 -13.74
CA ASP A 44 -4.37 11.85 -14.80
C ASP A 44 -4.39 11.06 -16.12
N THR A 45 -5.59 10.60 -16.50
CA THR A 45 -5.76 9.80 -17.71
C THR A 45 -5.72 10.66 -18.97
N GLY A 46 -5.71 12.00 -18.83
CA GLY A 46 -5.92 12.95 -19.93
C GLY A 46 -7.24 12.70 -20.69
N SER A 47 -8.14 11.91 -20.13
CA SER A 47 -9.33 11.44 -20.82
C SER A 47 -10.45 12.45 -20.76
N THR A 48 -11.16 12.60 -21.88
CA THR A 48 -12.36 13.45 -21.99
C THR A 48 -13.65 12.70 -21.66
N LYS A 49 -13.56 11.41 -21.32
CA LYS A 49 -14.72 10.56 -21.00
C LYS A 49 -15.14 10.73 -19.54
N GLU A 50 -16.40 10.42 -19.26
CA GLU A 50 -16.89 10.45 -17.88
C GLU A 50 -16.20 9.37 -17.04
N MET A 51 -15.80 9.71 -15.82
CA MET A 51 -15.15 8.78 -14.90
C MET A 51 -16.19 8.42 -13.83
N VAL A 52 -16.72 7.20 -13.87
CA VAL A 52 -17.80 6.76 -12.99
C VAL A 52 -17.27 5.75 -11.99
N VAL A 53 -17.58 5.95 -10.72
CA VAL A 53 -17.22 5.04 -9.63
C VAL A 53 -18.48 4.50 -8.97
N LEU A 54 -18.60 3.18 -8.93
CA LEU A 54 -19.69 2.50 -8.24
C LEU A 54 -19.31 2.29 -6.77
N VAL A 55 -20.02 2.95 -5.86
CA VAL A 55 -19.72 2.89 -4.41
C VAL A 55 -20.82 2.15 -3.65
N SER A 56 -20.43 1.33 -2.68
CA SER A 56 -21.36 0.65 -1.78
C SER A 56 -21.53 1.40 -0.46
N ASP A 57 -22.52 0.99 0.34
CA ASP A 57 -22.82 1.60 1.64
C ASP A 57 -21.65 1.58 2.64
N GLY A 58 -20.66 0.70 2.43
CA GLY A 58 -19.45 0.63 3.26
C GLY A 58 -18.43 1.74 3.00
N VAL A 59 -18.58 2.53 1.94
CA VAL A 59 -17.68 3.64 1.61
C VAL A 59 -18.10 4.88 2.40
N SER A 60 -17.17 5.47 3.15
CA SER A 60 -17.45 6.66 3.97
C SER A 60 -17.85 7.89 3.12
N ASP A 61 -18.61 8.81 3.70
CA ASP A 61 -19.02 10.03 2.97
C ASP A 61 -17.85 10.98 2.71
N TYR A 62 -16.83 10.97 3.59
CA TYR A 62 -15.57 11.65 3.31
C TYR A 62 -14.93 11.12 2.03
N ALA A 63 -14.97 9.80 1.85
CA ALA A 63 -14.41 9.13 0.70
C ALA A 63 -15.14 9.48 -0.60
N LYS A 64 -16.48 9.49 -0.56
CA LYS A 64 -17.32 9.90 -1.70
C LYS A 64 -17.05 11.35 -2.12
N LYS A 65 -16.98 12.27 -1.14
CA LYS A 65 -16.68 13.69 -1.41
C LYS A 65 -15.30 13.90 -2.05
N LEU A 66 -14.31 13.08 -1.69
CA LEU A 66 -12.99 13.16 -2.32
C LEU A 66 -13.05 12.73 -3.79
N LEU A 67 -13.77 11.65 -4.09
CA LEU A 67 -13.98 11.18 -5.47
C LEU A 67 -14.68 12.24 -6.32
N GLU A 68 -15.73 12.88 -5.78
CA GLU A 68 -16.43 13.99 -6.45
C GLU A 68 -15.49 15.18 -6.69
N ALA A 69 -14.65 15.53 -5.71
CA ALA A 69 -13.67 16.61 -5.83
C ALA A 69 -12.61 16.32 -6.90
N ASP A 70 -12.28 15.04 -7.11
CA ASP A 70 -11.39 14.56 -8.17
C ASP A 70 -12.09 14.42 -9.54
N GLY A 71 -13.36 14.82 -9.64
CA GLY A 71 -14.13 14.84 -10.89
C GLY A 71 -14.81 13.52 -11.26
N TRP A 72 -14.91 12.57 -10.32
CA TRP A 72 -15.64 11.32 -10.53
C TRP A 72 -17.14 11.50 -10.33
N ILE A 73 -17.93 10.82 -11.16
CA ILE A 73 -19.36 10.61 -10.97
C ILE A 73 -19.53 9.45 -9.99
N VAL A 74 -20.01 9.75 -8.79
CA VAL A 74 -20.21 8.76 -7.72
C VAL A 74 -21.62 8.18 -7.82
N GLU A 75 -21.70 6.88 -8.15
CA GLU A 75 -22.96 6.14 -8.28
C GLU A 75 -23.10 5.17 -7.10
N ASN A 76 -24.07 5.43 -6.22
CA ASN A 76 -24.34 4.54 -5.09
C ASN A 76 -25.06 3.27 -5.56
N ILE A 77 -24.54 2.11 -5.15
CA ILE A 77 -25.11 0.81 -5.52
C ILE A 77 -25.24 -0.11 -4.31
N SER A 78 -26.32 -0.90 -4.29
CA SER A 78 -26.44 -2.02 -3.36
C SER A 78 -25.49 -3.16 -3.73
N LEU A 79 -24.94 -3.86 -2.73
CA LEU A 79 -24.12 -5.04 -3.00
C LEU A 79 -24.99 -6.22 -3.49
N LEU A 80 -24.49 -6.96 -4.48
CA LEU A 80 -25.06 -8.24 -4.87
C LEU A 80 -24.42 -9.37 -4.06
N VAL A 81 -25.27 -10.15 -3.41
CA VAL A 81 -24.87 -11.35 -2.68
C VAL A 81 -24.31 -12.37 -3.65
N ASN A 82 -23.11 -12.87 -3.37
CA ASN A 82 -22.55 -14.00 -4.09
C ASN A 82 -23.20 -15.31 -3.61
N PRO A 83 -23.95 -16.01 -4.50
CA PRO A 83 -24.71 -17.21 -4.14
C PRO A 83 -23.84 -18.47 -3.97
N ASN A 84 -22.57 -18.44 -4.36
CA ASN A 84 -21.69 -19.59 -4.25
C ASN A 84 -21.45 -19.95 -2.78
N GLN A 85 -21.70 -21.21 -2.43
CA GLN A 85 -21.47 -21.74 -1.08
C GLN A 85 -19.97 -21.96 -0.81
N VAL A 86 -19.22 -22.43 -1.82
CA VAL A 86 -17.77 -22.65 -1.74
C VAL A 86 -17.05 -21.42 -2.28
N ARG A 87 -16.66 -20.49 -1.39
CA ARG A 87 -15.91 -19.29 -1.75
C ARG A 87 -15.11 -18.70 -0.57
N PRO A 88 -14.04 -17.93 -0.83
CA PRO A 88 -13.44 -17.07 0.18
C PRO A 88 -14.46 -16.10 0.81
N LYS A 89 -14.36 -15.84 2.11
CA LYS A 89 -15.26 -14.88 2.81
C LYS A 89 -15.26 -13.51 2.12
N ARG A 90 -14.09 -13.03 1.70
CA ARG A 90 -13.91 -11.77 0.95
C ARG A 90 -14.67 -11.71 -0.38
N PHE A 91 -15.10 -12.84 -0.93
CA PHE A 91 -15.86 -12.89 -2.19
C PHE A 91 -17.37 -12.72 -2.00
N TRP A 92 -17.82 -12.26 -0.82
CA TRP A 92 -19.24 -12.07 -0.53
C TRP A 92 -19.96 -11.15 -1.51
N GLY A 93 -19.35 -10.03 -1.87
CA GLY A 93 -19.98 -9.01 -2.72
C GLY A 93 -19.43 -8.93 -4.14
N VAL A 94 -18.59 -9.87 -4.58
CA VAL A 94 -17.86 -9.71 -5.86
C VAL A 94 -18.78 -9.73 -7.08
N TYR A 95 -19.96 -10.34 -6.97
CA TYR A 95 -20.99 -10.35 -8.01
C TYR A 95 -21.58 -8.97 -8.26
N THR A 96 -21.40 -8.01 -7.34
CA THR A 96 -21.79 -6.60 -7.52
C THR A 96 -21.24 -6.02 -8.81
N LYS A 97 -20.08 -6.51 -9.26
CA LYS A 97 -19.48 -6.12 -10.53
C LYS A 97 -20.36 -6.36 -11.75
N LEU A 98 -21.28 -7.33 -11.70
CA LEU A 98 -22.21 -7.59 -12.79
C LEU A 98 -23.18 -6.41 -13.02
N LYS A 99 -23.35 -5.50 -12.05
CA LYS A 99 -24.18 -4.31 -12.21
C LYS A 99 -23.74 -3.37 -13.34
N ILE A 100 -22.47 -3.43 -13.76
CA ILE A 100 -21.99 -2.64 -14.91
C ILE A 100 -22.75 -2.97 -16.20
N PHE A 101 -23.26 -4.20 -16.33
CA PHE A 101 -24.07 -4.60 -17.49
C PHE A 101 -25.46 -3.94 -17.49
N ASN A 102 -25.92 -3.39 -16.36
CA ASN A 102 -27.20 -2.68 -16.27
C ASN A 102 -27.07 -1.15 -16.33
N MET A 103 -25.89 -0.62 -16.65
CA MET A 103 -25.64 0.82 -16.73
C MET A 103 -26.06 1.40 -18.09
N THR A 104 -27.33 1.20 -18.48
CA THR A 104 -27.88 1.51 -19.81
C THR A 104 -27.91 3.00 -20.17
N ASN A 105 -27.70 3.88 -19.19
CA ASN A 105 -27.54 5.32 -19.41
C ASN A 105 -26.25 5.66 -20.17
N TYR A 106 -25.26 4.76 -20.15
CA TYR A 106 -23.97 4.95 -20.81
C TYR A 106 -23.94 4.20 -22.14
N LYS A 107 -23.50 4.91 -23.18
CA LYS A 107 -23.19 4.41 -24.52
C LYS A 107 -21.70 4.07 -24.66
N LYS A 108 -21.48 3.00 -25.42
CA LYS A 108 -20.21 2.42 -25.85
C LYS A 108 -19.33 3.40 -26.65
N ASP A 109 -18.04 3.43 -26.32
CA ASP A 109 -16.91 3.27 -27.27
C ASP A 109 -15.58 3.32 -26.48
N LEU A 110 -15.21 2.20 -25.88
CA LEU A 110 -13.84 2.01 -25.39
C LEU A 110 -13.16 1.01 -26.33
N PHE A 111 -12.08 1.48 -26.97
CA PHE A 111 -11.29 0.73 -27.94
C PHE A 111 -11.98 0.34 -29.25
N LYS A 112 -13.08 0.93 -29.75
CA LYS A 112 -13.82 0.35 -30.90
C LYS A 112 -14.28 -1.11 -30.65
N CYS A 113 -14.14 -1.62 -29.43
CA CYS A 113 -14.55 -2.96 -29.08
C CYS A 113 -16.07 -3.02 -29.07
N GLU A 114 -16.53 -4.06 -29.75
CA GLU A 114 -17.85 -4.60 -29.90
C GLU A 114 -18.80 -4.64 -28.69
N LYS A 115 -19.15 -5.87 -28.32
CA LYS A 115 -20.12 -6.16 -27.27
C LYS A 115 -19.42 -6.48 -25.95
N PHE A 116 -18.41 -7.35 -26.00
CA PHE A 116 -17.66 -7.76 -24.83
C PHE A 116 -16.18 -7.96 -25.17
N CYS A 117 -15.28 -7.25 -24.50
CA CYS A 117 -13.85 -7.53 -24.59
C CYS A 117 -13.25 -7.67 -23.21
N ALA A 118 -12.31 -8.60 -23.08
CA ALA A 118 -11.51 -8.78 -21.89
C ALA A 118 -10.12 -9.24 -22.29
N ASN A 119 -9.17 -9.28 -21.36
CA ASN A 119 -7.89 -9.91 -21.65
C ASN A 119 -7.99 -11.42 -21.47
N LEU A 120 -7.44 -12.20 -22.41
CA LEU A 120 -7.24 -13.63 -22.24
C LEU A 120 -5.97 -13.85 -21.41
N LYS A 121 -6.12 -14.53 -20.27
CA LYS A 121 -5.03 -14.88 -19.36
C LYS A 121 -4.56 -16.33 -19.62
N HIS A 122 -3.75 -16.85 -18.70
CA HIS A 122 -3.33 -18.24 -18.69
C HIS A 122 -4.54 -19.20 -18.64
N SER A 123 -4.31 -20.43 -19.12
CA SER A 123 -5.29 -21.53 -19.06
C SER A 123 -6.62 -21.24 -19.75
N GLU A 124 -6.58 -20.50 -20.88
CA GLU A 124 -7.76 -20.22 -21.71
C GLU A 124 -8.90 -19.56 -20.91
N ARG A 125 -8.55 -18.62 -20.02
CA ARG A 125 -9.52 -17.95 -19.14
C ARG A 125 -9.42 -16.46 -19.26
N LEU A 126 -10.56 -15.78 -19.35
CA LEU A 126 -10.61 -14.33 -19.31
C LEU A 126 -10.22 -13.83 -17.91
N ASN A 127 -9.56 -12.68 -17.90
CA ASN A 127 -9.32 -11.87 -16.71
C ASN A 127 -10.42 -10.81 -16.62
N SER A 128 -11.23 -10.83 -15.56
CA SER A 128 -12.33 -9.86 -15.41
C SER A 128 -11.85 -8.49 -14.95
N GLY A 129 -10.56 -8.31 -14.61
CA GLY A 129 -10.00 -7.08 -14.06
C GLY A 129 -10.15 -5.87 -14.97
N VAL A 130 -10.07 -6.07 -16.29
CA VAL A 130 -10.31 -5.05 -17.31
C VAL A 130 -11.26 -5.63 -18.34
N MET A 131 -12.39 -4.95 -18.55
CA MET A 131 -13.41 -5.37 -19.50
C MET A 131 -13.97 -4.15 -20.24
N VAL A 132 -14.33 -4.36 -21.50
CA VAL A 132 -15.23 -3.48 -22.25
C VAL A 132 -16.57 -4.20 -22.32
N VAL A 133 -17.64 -3.51 -21.94
CA VAL A 133 -18.99 -4.06 -21.94
C VAL A 133 -19.93 -3.11 -22.66
N GLU A 134 -20.83 -3.68 -23.46
CA GLU A 134 -22.05 -3.00 -23.90
C GLU A 134 -23.12 -3.17 -22.82
N PRO A 135 -23.53 -2.09 -22.11
CA PRO A 135 -24.59 -2.21 -21.12
C PRO A 135 -25.91 -2.64 -21.77
N SER A 136 -26.50 -3.70 -21.25
CA SER A 136 -27.75 -4.28 -21.73
C SER A 136 -28.49 -4.90 -20.55
N GLU A 137 -29.67 -4.35 -20.25
CA GLU A 137 -30.56 -4.88 -19.23
C GLU A 137 -30.93 -6.35 -19.50
N ALA A 138 -31.10 -6.73 -20.78
CA ALA A 138 -31.38 -8.11 -21.17
C ALA A 138 -30.23 -9.06 -20.79
N VAL A 139 -28.98 -8.66 -21.05
CA VAL A 139 -27.79 -9.44 -20.69
C VAL A 139 -27.65 -9.52 -19.17
N PHE A 140 -27.86 -8.41 -18.46
CA PHE A 140 -27.82 -8.39 -17.00
C PHE A 140 -28.88 -9.32 -16.37
N ASN A 141 -30.12 -9.26 -16.84
CA ASN A 141 -31.21 -10.10 -16.35
C ASN A 141 -30.95 -11.58 -16.64
N ASP A 142 -30.41 -11.91 -17.82
CA ASP A 142 -29.99 -13.27 -18.15
C ASP A 142 -28.86 -13.75 -17.23
N MET A 143 -27.85 -12.91 -16.94
CA MET A 143 -26.81 -13.22 -15.94
C MET A 143 -27.43 -13.47 -14.56
N MET A 144 -28.33 -12.62 -14.09
CA MET A 144 -29.00 -12.77 -12.78
C MET A 144 -29.84 -14.05 -12.71
N SER A 145 -30.41 -14.52 -13.82
CA SER A 145 -31.10 -15.81 -13.85
C SER A 145 -30.15 -17.01 -13.69
N LYS A 146 -28.86 -16.83 -14.02
CA LYS A 146 -27.83 -17.87 -14.06
C LYS A 146 -26.87 -17.87 -12.88
N VAL A 147 -26.81 -16.81 -12.05
CA VAL A 147 -25.84 -16.71 -10.93
C VAL A 147 -25.93 -17.88 -9.94
N ASN A 148 -27.10 -18.51 -9.80
CA ASN A 148 -27.31 -19.64 -8.89
C ASN A 148 -27.06 -21.01 -9.54
N THR A 149 -27.07 -21.09 -10.87
CA THR A 149 -27.07 -22.37 -11.61
C THR A 149 -25.79 -22.58 -12.39
N LEU A 150 -25.19 -21.52 -12.91
CA LEU A 150 -23.96 -21.57 -13.68
C LEU A 150 -22.75 -21.66 -12.73
N PRO A 151 -21.82 -22.60 -12.94
CA PRO A 151 -20.69 -22.78 -12.03
C PRO A 151 -19.74 -21.58 -12.06
N SER A 152 -19.08 -21.31 -10.94
CA SER A 152 -17.92 -20.42 -10.88
C SER A 152 -16.75 -21.16 -10.25
N TYR A 153 -15.76 -21.53 -11.05
CA TYR A 153 -14.58 -22.27 -10.57
C TYR A 153 -13.71 -21.48 -9.57
N THR A 154 -13.90 -20.15 -9.48
CA THR A 154 -13.24 -19.30 -8.47
C THR A 154 -14.13 -19.03 -7.25
N GLY A 155 -15.41 -19.39 -7.32
CA GLY A 155 -16.45 -18.94 -6.39
C GLY A 155 -16.69 -17.42 -6.45
N GLY A 156 -16.27 -16.73 -7.52
CA GLY A 156 -16.35 -15.27 -7.70
C GLY A 156 -16.84 -14.85 -9.10
N ASP A 157 -16.76 -13.55 -9.40
CA ASP A 157 -17.23 -12.97 -10.67
C ASP A 157 -16.43 -13.48 -11.87
N GLN A 158 -15.09 -13.55 -11.75
CA GLN A 158 -14.24 -13.99 -12.86
C GLN A 158 -14.58 -15.42 -13.30
N GLY A 159 -14.81 -16.32 -12.35
CA GLY A 159 -15.17 -17.70 -12.68
C GLY A 159 -16.55 -17.80 -13.33
N PHE A 160 -17.52 -17.01 -12.85
CA PHE A 160 -18.85 -16.95 -13.43
C PHE A 160 -18.81 -16.38 -14.86
N LEU A 161 -18.10 -15.28 -15.08
CA LEU A 161 -17.96 -14.65 -16.40
C LEU A 161 -17.29 -15.58 -17.41
N ASN A 162 -16.30 -16.38 -16.98
CA ASN A 162 -15.71 -17.42 -17.84
C ASN A 162 -16.72 -18.51 -18.22
N SER A 163 -17.59 -18.93 -17.29
CA SER A 163 -18.63 -19.90 -17.59
C SER A 163 -19.77 -19.32 -18.43
N TYR A 164 -20.08 -18.03 -18.28
CA TYR A 164 -21.11 -17.32 -19.03
C TYR A 164 -20.66 -17.05 -20.47
N TYR A 165 -19.43 -16.56 -20.64
CA TYR A 165 -18.78 -16.37 -21.94
C TYR A 165 -17.88 -17.57 -22.28
N SER A 166 -18.44 -18.77 -22.32
CA SER A 166 -17.68 -20.01 -22.52
C SER A 166 -16.94 -20.07 -23.87
N GLY A 167 -17.42 -19.34 -24.88
CA GLY A 167 -16.76 -19.21 -26.19
C GLY A 167 -15.60 -18.22 -26.24
N PHE A 168 -15.33 -17.48 -25.15
CA PHE A 168 -14.31 -16.43 -25.12
C PHE A 168 -12.90 -16.87 -25.55
N PRO A 169 -12.41 -18.08 -25.19
CA PRO A 169 -11.09 -18.54 -25.63
C PRO A 169 -10.94 -18.64 -27.15
N ASN A 170 -12.04 -18.84 -27.88
CA ASN A 170 -12.08 -18.93 -29.33
C ASN A 170 -12.30 -17.57 -30.03
N SER A 171 -12.43 -16.49 -29.27
CA SER A 171 -12.65 -15.15 -29.82
C SER A 171 -11.40 -14.58 -30.49
N HIS A 172 -11.58 -13.65 -31.42
CA HIS A 172 -10.46 -13.03 -32.13
C HIS A 172 -9.77 -11.97 -31.27
N VAL A 173 -8.47 -11.80 -31.46
CA VAL A 173 -7.73 -10.70 -30.84
C VAL A 173 -8.26 -9.37 -31.39
N PHE A 174 -8.59 -8.48 -30.48
CA PHE A 174 -9.01 -7.13 -30.78
C PHE A 174 -7.84 -6.33 -31.37
N ASP A 175 -8.03 -5.76 -32.56
CA ASP A 175 -7.06 -4.91 -33.23
C ASP A 175 -7.62 -3.47 -33.37
N PRO A 176 -7.03 -2.48 -32.67
CA PRO A 176 -7.48 -1.09 -32.74
C PRO A 176 -7.20 -0.42 -34.09
N ASN A 177 -6.30 -0.98 -34.89
CA ASN A 177 -5.81 -0.39 -36.14
C ASN A 177 -6.57 -0.88 -37.38
N ILE A 178 -7.64 -1.67 -37.20
CA ILE A 178 -8.47 -2.11 -38.31
C ILE A 178 -9.07 -0.89 -39.04
N PRO A 179 -8.94 -0.81 -40.38
CA PRO A 179 -9.53 0.26 -41.18
C PRO A 179 -11.05 0.32 -41.04
N GLN A 180 -11.61 1.53 -41.04
CA GLN A 180 -13.04 1.74 -40.79
C GLN A 180 -13.92 1.11 -41.89
N GLU A 181 -13.39 0.99 -43.10
CA GLU A 181 -14.05 0.34 -44.23
C GLU A 181 -14.26 -1.15 -43.97
N VAL A 182 -13.29 -1.82 -43.35
CA VAL A 182 -13.37 -3.24 -42.98
C VAL A 182 -14.36 -3.44 -41.83
N LEU A 183 -14.37 -2.53 -40.85
CA LEU A 183 -15.30 -2.56 -39.73
C LEU A 183 -16.77 -2.50 -40.17
N LYS A 184 -17.08 -1.75 -41.25
CA LYS A 184 -18.44 -1.62 -41.77
C LYS A 184 -18.95 -2.87 -42.48
N VAL A 185 -18.05 -3.71 -43.00
CA VAL A 185 -18.41 -4.90 -43.79
C VAL A 185 -18.42 -6.16 -42.94
N ARG A 186 -17.56 -6.23 -41.91
CA ARG A 186 -17.49 -7.39 -41.03
C ARG A 186 -18.70 -7.46 -40.09
N PRO A 187 -19.23 -8.66 -39.80
CA PRO A 187 -20.20 -8.80 -38.72
C PRO A 187 -19.55 -8.42 -37.39
N VAL A 188 -20.33 -7.74 -36.55
CA VAL A 188 -19.91 -7.32 -35.22
C VAL A 188 -19.65 -8.56 -34.35
N PRO A 189 -18.40 -8.78 -33.87
CA PRO A 189 -18.10 -9.93 -33.04
C PRO A 189 -18.87 -9.87 -31.72
N GLU A 190 -19.31 -11.03 -31.21
CA GLU A 190 -19.92 -11.09 -29.88
C GLU A 190 -18.92 -10.81 -28.77
N MET A 191 -17.65 -11.15 -29.01
CA MET A 191 -16.56 -10.92 -28.07
C MET A 191 -15.21 -10.88 -28.80
N GLU A 192 -14.26 -10.14 -28.23
CA GLU A 192 -12.87 -10.05 -28.72
C GLU A 192 -11.87 -10.05 -27.54
N GLN A 193 -10.62 -10.44 -27.80
CA GLN A 193 -9.55 -10.51 -26.79
C GLN A 193 -8.70 -9.25 -26.80
N LEU A 194 -8.66 -8.53 -25.68
CA LEU A 194 -7.73 -7.43 -25.46
C LEU A 194 -6.30 -7.96 -25.32
N SER A 195 -5.36 -7.30 -25.99
CA SER A 195 -3.93 -7.52 -25.79
C SER A 195 -3.52 -7.32 -24.32
N THR A 196 -2.45 -8.00 -23.90
CA THR A 196 -1.83 -7.86 -22.57
C THR A 196 -1.45 -6.42 -22.24
N LEU A 197 -1.24 -5.56 -23.25
CA LEU A 197 -1.00 -4.11 -23.07
C LEU A 197 -2.12 -3.42 -22.26
N TYR A 198 -3.36 -3.93 -22.33
CA TYR A 198 -4.53 -3.39 -21.64
C TYR A 198 -4.86 -4.10 -20.32
N ASN A 199 -4.06 -5.08 -19.89
CA ASN A 199 -4.26 -5.77 -18.61
C ASN A 199 -2.95 -6.47 -18.17
N ALA A 200 -1.88 -5.69 -18.02
CA ALA A 200 -0.55 -6.20 -17.75
C ALA A 200 -0.44 -6.75 -16.32
N ASP A 201 -0.18 -8.05 -16.19
CA ASP A 201 -0.22 -8.75 -14.91
C ASP A 201 1.09 -8.61 -14.13
N VAL A 202 1.05 -7.92 -12.99
CA VAL A 202 2.22 -7.73 -12.11
C VAL A 202 2.72 -9.06 -11.52
N GLY A 203 1.83 -10.02 -11.26
CA GLY A 203 2.22 -11.36 -10.83
C GLY A 203 3.07 -12.09 -11.87
N LEU A 204 2.74 -11.98 -13.15
CA LEU A 204 3.58 -12.51 -14.23
C LEU A 204 4.91 -11.77 -14.32
N TYR A 205 4.91 -10.44 -14.20
CA TYR A 205 6.14 -9.64 -14.14
C TYR A 205 7.06 -10.12 -13.02
N MET A 206 6.53 -10.35 -11.81
CA MET A 206 7.35 -10.79 -10.67
C MET A 206 7.93 -12.20 -10.86
N LEU A 207 7.24 -13.08 -11.58
CA LEU A 207 7.75 -14.43 -11.89
C LEU A 207 8.83 -14.39 -12.98
N ALA A 208 8.65 -13.55 -14.00
CA ALA A 208 9.57 -13.44 -15.14
C ALA A 208 10.72 -12.44 -14.90
N ASN A 209 10.60 -11.57 -13.89
CA ASN A 209 11.46 -10.42 -13.63
C ASN A 209 11.60 -9.45 -14.83
N LYS A 210 10.59 -9.43 -15.71
CA LYS A 210 10.49 -8.54 -16.87
C LYS A 210 9.07 -8.50 -17.40
N TRP A 211 8.73 -7.44 -18.13
CA TRP A 211 7.56 -7.44 -18.99
C TRP A 211 7.80 -8.34 -20.21
N MET A 212 6.75 -9.04 -20.64
CA MET A 212 6.78 -9.86 -21.87
C MET A 212 6.42 -9.04 -23.12
N VAL A 213 6.20 -7.75 -22.93
CA VAL A 213 5.85 -6.73 -23.92
C VAL A 213 6.71 -5.49 -23.62
N ASP A 214 6.77 -4.54 -24.55
CA ASP A 214 7.44 -3.26 -24.29
C ASP A 214 6.73 -2.52 -23.14
N GLU A 215 7.51 -2.09 -22.14
CA GLU A 215 7.00 -1.36 -20.99
C GLU A 215 6.39 -0.01 -21.38
N SER A 216 6.94 0.62 -22.42
CA SER A 216 6.47 1.93 -22.90
C SER A 216 5.12 1.87 -23.62
N GLU A 217 4.69 0.68 -24.04
CA GLU A 217 3.40 0.43 -24.70
C GLU A 217 2.30 0.03 -23.72
N LEU A 218 2.61 -0.12 -22.43
CA LEU A 218 1.63 -0.52 -21.42
C LEU A 218 0.58 0.57 -21.20
N HIS A 219 -0.70 0.19 -21.31
CA HIS A 219 -1.82 1.08 -21.06
C HIS A 219 -2.45 0.86 -19.69
N VAL A 220 -2.49 -0.39 -19.20
CA VAL A 220 -3.09 -0.72 -17.90
C VAL A 220 -2.25 -1.77 -17.17
N ILE A 221 -1.88 -1.46 -15.94
CA ILE A 221 -1.15 -2.37 -15.03
C ILE A 221 -2.13 -2.95 -14.00
N HIS A 222 -2.17 -4.27 -13.89
CA HIS A 222 -3.02 -5.01 -12.99
C HIS A 222 -2.21 -5.66 -11.86
N TYR A 223 -2.37 -5.14 -10.64
CA TYR A 223 -1.75 -5.66 -9.41
C TYR A 223 -2.48 -6.92 -8.91
N THR A 224 -2.17 -8.07 -9.51
CA THR A 224 -2.83 -9.37 -9.28
C THR A 224 -2.34 -10.13 -8.05
N LEU A 225 -1.21 -9.73 -7.46
CA LEU A 225 -0.67 -10.36 -6.26
C LEU A 225 -1.52 -10.01 -5.04
N GLY A 226 -2.38 -10.96 -4.65
CA GLY A 226 -3.50 -10.77 -3.71
C GLY A 226 -3.26 -9.81 -2.54
N PRO A 227 -2.37 -10.13 -1.58
CA PRO A 227 -2.14 -9.30 -0.40
C PRO A 227 -1.20 -8.11 -0.65
N LEU A 228 -0.64 -7.97 -1.86
CA LEU A 228 0.38 -6.98 -2.16
C LEU A 228 -0.23 -5.90 -3.05
N LYS A 229 -0.81 -4.88 -2.43
CA LYS A 229 -1.49 -3.79 -3.11
C LYS A 229 -0.71 -2.47 -3.05
N PRO A 230 -0.74 -1.64 -4.10
CA PRO A 230 0.16 -0.49 -4.20
C PRO A 230 -0.11 0.63 -3.18
N TRP A 231 -1.31 0.67 -2.60
CA TRP A 231 -1.66 1.57 -1.49
C TRP A 231 -1.06 1.17 -0.15
N ASP A 232 -0.67 -0.09 0.01
CA ASP A 232 0.06 -0.56 1.17
C ASP A 232 1.53 -0.14 1.01
N TRP A 233 1.96 0.87 1.76
CA TRP A 233 3.27 1.52 1.59
C TRP A 233 4.44 0.53 1.54
N TRP A 234 4.39 -0.54 2.35
CA TRP A 234 5.45 -1.55 2.47
C TRP A 234 5.57 -2.43 1.22
N THR A 235 4.54 -2.50 0.38
CA THR A 235 4.58 -3.31 -0.85
C THR A 235 5.58 -2.76 -1.87
N SER A 236 5.86 -1.46 -1.83
CA SER A 236 6.91 -0.82 -2.65
C SER A 236 8.30 -1.40 -2.42
N TRP A 237 8.55 -2.01 -1.25
CA TRP A 237 9.83 -2.66 -0.94
C TRP A 237 9.95 -4.03 -1.62
N LEU A 238 8.82 -4.68 -1.89
CA LEU A 238 8.77 -6.04 -2.43
C LEU A 238 8.51 -6.06 -3.94
N LEU A 239 7.60 -5.20 -4.40
CA LEU A 239 7.06 -5.22 -5.75
C LEU A 239 7.49 -4.04 -6.58
N LYS A 240 7.82 -4.32 -7.84
CA LYS A 240 7.82 -3.33 -8.92
C LYS A 240 6.72 -3.71 -9.92
N PRO A 241 6.06 -2.75 -10.59
CA PRO A 241 6.26 -1.30 -10.50
C PRO A 241 5.22 -0.62 -9.59
N VAL A 242 5.31 -0.79 -8.26
CA VAL A 242 4.41 -0.06 -7.31
C VAL A 242 4.65 1.46 -7.38
N ASP A 243 5.87 1.85 -7.72
CA ASP A 243 6.28 3.23 -7.94
C ASP A 243 5.46 3.93 -9.02
N VAL A 244 5.09 3.26 -10.12
CA VAL A 244 4.24 3.85 -11.18
C VAL A 244 2.87 4.28 -10.64
N TRP A 245 2.29 3.50 -9.73
CA TRP A 245 1.04 3.85 -9.06
C TRP A 245 1.24 4.99 -8.05
N GLN A 246 2.32 4.94 -7.25
CA GLN A 246 2.59 5.95 -6.22
C GLN A 246 3.03 7.32 -6.79
N THR A 247 3.56 7.35 -8.01
CA THR A 247 3.93 8.60 -8.71
C THR A 247 2.80 9.15 -9.59
N GLY A 248 1.62 8.54 -9.60
CA GLY A 248 0.49 8.97 -10.43
C GLY A 248 0.77 8.87 -11.93
N GLY A 249 1.51 7.84 -12.36
CA GLY A 249 1.82 7.60 -13.77
C GLY A 249 3.01 8.39 -14.33
N SER A 250 3.71 9.22 -13.54
CA SER A 250 4.95 9.87 -14.02
C SER A 250 6.11 8.87 -14.00
N LEU A 251 6.44 8.30 -15.15
CA LEU A 251 7.52 7.32 -15.34
C LEU A 251 8.94 7.94 -15.29
N PHE A 252 9.05 9.27 -15.15
CA PHE A 252 10.31 10.00 -15.08
C PHE A 252 10.34 11.01 -13.92
N ARG A 253 10.77 10.58 -12.73
CA ARG A 253 11.41 11.47 -11.75
C ARG A 253 12.35 10.69 -10.83
N THR A 254 13.61 11.12 -10.82
CA THR A 254 14.76 10.41 -10.25
C THR A 254 14.87 10.48 -8.71
N SER A 255 15.27 9.33 -8.16
CA SER A 255 16.03 8.99 -6.94
C SER A 255 15.77 9.71 -5.59
N LEU A 256 15.79 11.05 -5.51
CA LEU A 256 15.70 11.76 -4.21
C LEU A 256 14.27 12.20 -3.87
N CYS A 257 13.52 12.68 -4.88
CA CYS A 257 12.12 13.03 -4.70
C CYS A 257 11.26 11.81 -4.32
N ASN A 258 11.62 10.62 -4.80
CA ASN A 258 10.93 9.39 -4.43
C ASN A 258 11.14 9.02 -2.97
N HIS A 259 12.33 9.22 -2.40
CA HIS A 259 12.57 8.99 -0.97
C HIS A 259 11.80 9.97 -0.08
N ILE A 260 11.81 11.26 -0.41
CA ILE A 260 11.07 12.28 0.35
C ILE A 260 9.56 12.06 0.20
N ARG A 261 9.08 11.65 -0.98
CA ARG A 261 7.67 11.36 -1.23
C ARG A 261 7.22 10.02 -0.64
N HIS A 262 8.11 9.04 -0.57
CA HIS A 262 7.90 7.76 0.13
C HIS A 262 7.81 7.99 1.64
N LEU A 263 8.69 8.82 2.21
CA LEU A 263 8.56 9.35 3.57
C LEU A 263 7.23 10.10 3.75
N TYR A 264 6.83 10.94 2.80
CA TYR A 264 5.53 11.62 2.83
C TYR A 264 4.34 10.64 2.77
N PHE A 265 4.39 9.55 2.00
CA PHE A 265 3.34 8.53 1.97
C PHE A 265 3.34 7.66 3.23
N ILE A 266 4.51 7.33 3.79
CA ILE A 266 4.64 6.71 5.11
C ILE A 266 3.98 7.61 6.18
N ILE A 267 4.24 8.92 6.14
CA ILE A 267 3.67 9.90 7.07
C ILE A 267 2.16 10.10 6.82
N ARG A 268 1.71 10.18 5.57
CA ARG A 268 0.30 10.41 5.18
C ARG A 268 -0.59 9.18 5.34
N SER A 269 -0.05 7.97 5.19
CA SER A 269 -0.78 6.72 5.49
C SER A 269 -1.11 6.55 6.98
N SER A 270 -0.58 7.41 7.86
CA SER A 270 -1.06 7.60 9.24
C SER A 270 -2.53 8.07 9.31
N GLY A 271 -3.12 8.51 8.20
CA GLY A 271 -4.55 8.65 8.01
C GLY A 271 -5.03 7.69 6.91
N THR A 272 -5.25 6.43 7.25
CA THR A 272 -5.79 5.42 6.33
C THR A 272 -7.18 5.83 5.84
N VAL A 273 -7.28 6.27 4.59
CA VAL A 273 -8.53 6.19 3.83
C VAL A 273 -8.48 4.88 3.05
N ALA A 274 -8.93 3.80 3.69
CA ALA A 274 -9.06 2.51 3.05
C ALA A 274 -10.29 2.54 2.13
N TYR A 275 -10.07 2.69 0.82
CA TYR A 275 -11.16 2.69 -0.18
C TYR A 275 -11.64 1.31 -0.61
N SER A 276 -11.11 0.22 -0.06
CA SER A 276 -11.58 -1.11 -0.44
C SER A 276 -11.22 -2.19 0.57
N GLY A 277 -12.24 -2.76 1.22
CA GLY A 277 -12.10 -4.01 1.96
C GLY A 277 -13.05 -4.08 3.15
N VAL A 278 -13.98 -5.04 3.10
CA VAL A 278 -14.75 -5.47 4.27
C VAL A 278 -13.80 -5.67 5.44
N SER A 279 -14.11 -4.98 6.54
CA SER A 279 -13.45 -5.03 7.84
C SER A 279 -12.86 -6.41 8.13
N SER A 280 -11.54 -6.51 8.07
CA SER A 280 -10.80 -7.61 8.66
C SER A 280 -10.38 -7.13 10.05
N SER A 281 -11.11 -7.64 11.05
CA SER A 281 -10.91 -7.48 12.49
C SER A 281 -9.46 -7.19 12.91
N SER A 282 -9.32 -6.12 13.71
CA SER A 282 -8.38 -5.96 14.83
C SER A 282 -7.09 -6.81 14.81
N ASN A 283 -6.25 -6.63 13.79
CA ASN A 283 -4.83 -6.96 13.94
C ASN A 283 -4.15 -5.70 14.44
N ILE A 284 -3.40 -5.81 15.53
CA ILE A 284 -2.50 -4.77 16.05
C ILE A 284 -1.82 -4.12 14.85
N ASN A 285 -2.07 -2.83 14.64
CA ASN A 285 -1.58 -2.12 13.48
C ASN A 285 -0.07 -1.91 13.62
N VAL A 286 0.73 -2.92 13.28
CA VAL A 286 2.20 -2.87 13.19
C VAL A 286 2.67 -1.87 12.10
N ASN A 287 1.72 -1.30 11.35
CA ASN A 287 1.95 -0.37 10.24
C ASN A 287 2.03 1.10 10.67
N ASN A 288 2.17 1.39 11.96
CA ASN A 288 2.37 2.76 12.41
C ASN A 288 3.85 3.14 12.20
N PRO A 289 4.20 4.22 11.46
CA PRO A 289 5.57 4.71 11.42
C PRO A 289 6.14 5.05 12.80
N TRP A 290 5.26 5.29 13.78
CA TRP A 290 5.62 5.47 15.18
C TRP A 290 5.90 4.17 15.92
N THR A 291 5.78 2.97 15.33
CA THR A 291 5.96 1.69 16.05
C THR A 291 7.36 1.59 16.66
N PHE A 292 8.40 1.96 15.91
CA PHE A 292 9.78 1.98 16.43
C PHE A 292 9.97 3.09 17.48
N THR A 293 9.44 4.28 17.24
CA THR A 293 9.51 5.40 18.21
C THR A 293 8.81 5.05 19.53
N ILE A 294 7.61 4.49 19.45
CA ILE A 294 6.82 4.01 20.60
C ILE A 294 7.58 2.88 21.30
N PHE A 295 8.16 1.94 20.56
CA PHE A 295 9.00 0.89 21.14
C PHE A 295 10.17 1.49 21.92
N PHE A 296 10.94 2.41 21.35
CA PHE A 296 12.08 3.01 22.05
C PHE A 296 11.66 3.82 23.28
N LEU A 297 10.52 4.54 23.22
CA LEU A 297 9.98 5.25 24.39
C LEU A 297 9.53 4.30 25.49
N LEU A 298 8.76 3.25 25.15
CA LEU A 298 8.31 2.24 26.11
C LEU A 298 9.48 1.45 26.70
N PHE A 299 10.45 1.09 25.87
CA PHE A 299 11.64 0.37 26.29
C PHE A 299 12.53 1.24 27.19
N GLY A 300 12.71 2.52 26.87
CA GLY A 300 13.39 3.47 27.75
C GLY A 300 12.71 3.62 29.11
N ALA A 301 11.38 3.73 29.12
CA ALA A 301 10.59 3.75 30.37
C ALA A 301 10.75 2.44 31.18
N PHE A 302 10.75 1.28 30.50
CA PHE A 302 11.01 -0.02 31.12
C PHE A 302 12.40 -0.08 31.77
N LEU A 303 13.46 0.32 31.05
CA LEU A 303 14.81 0.36 31.62
C LEU A 303 14.89 1.29 32.84
N HIS A 304 14.20 2.43 32.81
CA HIS A 304 14.14 3.34 33.95
C HIS A 304 13.44 2.71 35.16
N LEU A 305 12.36 1.94 34.95
CA LEU A 305 11.69 1.20 36.03
C LEU A 305 12.61 0.11 36.64
N ILE A 306 13.36 -0.60 35.80
CA ILE A 306 14.33 -1.61 36.23
C ILE A 306 15.47 -0.98 37.04
N TYR A 307 15.97 0.18 36.59
CA TYR A 307 16.94 0.98 37.33
C TYR A 307 16.40 1.42 38.70
N GLN A 308 15.17 1.96 38.76
CA GLN A 308 14.54 2.31 40.03
C GLN A 308 14.36 1.10 40.95
N ARG A 309 14.09 -0.09 40.40
CA ARG A 309 13.97 -1.33 41.17
C ARG A 309 15.30 -1.76 41.78
N GLY A 310 16.41 -1.63 41.05
CA GLY A 310 17.76 -1.84 41.57
C GLY A 310 18.02 -0.92 42.77
N ARG A 311 17.76 0.38 42.62
CA ARG A 311 17.89 1.37 43.71
C ARG A 311 17.08 0.99 44.95
N ARG A 312 15.84 0.55 44.78
CA ARG A 312 14.94 0.20 45.90
C ARG A 312 15.39 -1.03 46.69
N ILE A 313 15.93 -2.04 46.01
CA ILE A 313 16.42 -3.26 46.67
C ILE A 313 17.59 -2.93 47.60
N VAL A 314 18.52 -2.09 47.15
CA VAL A 314 19.65 -1.67 47.98
C VAL A 314 19.22 -0.78 49.15
N THR A 315 18.16 0.03 49.01
CA THR A 315 17.59 0.78 50.17
C THR A 315 16.87 -0.11 51.19
N GLN A 316 16.37 -1.28 50.80
CA GLN A 316 15.72 -2.21 51.72
C GLN A 316 16.71 -3.09 52.51
N LEU A 317 17.97 -3.19 52.06
CA LEU A 317 18.89 -4.22 52.53
C LEU A 317 19.82 -3.86 53.71
N THR A 318 19.79 -2.67 54.36
CA THR A 318 20.32 -2.48 55.75
C THR A 318 20.09 -1.06 56.33
N PRO A 319 19.87 -0.91 57.67
CA PRO A 319 20.81 -1.35 58.71
C PRO A 319 20.21 -2.18 59.85
N VAL A 320 20.66 -3.43 60.02
CA VAL A 320 20.77 -4.10 61.34
C VAL A 320 22.02 -4.99 61.34
N SER A 321 22.98 -4.59 62.18
CA SER A 321 24.07 -5.34 62.83
C SER A 321 25.12 -6.09 62.00
N ALA A 322 26.32 -6.07 62.56
CA ALA A 322 27.58 -6.63 62.06
C ALA A 322 27.60 -8.16 61.92
N ASP A 323 28.64 -8.61 61.23
CA ASP A 323 29.11 -9.98 60.95
C ASP A 323 28.38 -10.74 59.82
N THR A 324 29.07 -10.92 58.70
CA THR A 324 29.81 -12.18 58.43
C THR A 324 30.55 -12.04 57.10
N ASP A 325 31.85 -12.33 57.14
CA ASP A 325 32.76 -12.49 56.01
C ASP A 325 32.19 -13.40 54.89
N LEU A 326 32.05 -12.86 53.68
CA LEU A 326 32.15 -13.67 52.46
C LEU A 326 32.58 -12.79 51.28
N PHE A 327 33.63 -13.21 50.59
CA PHE A 327 34.33 -12.56 49.46
C PHE A 327 35.45 -11.58 49.82
N ASN A 328 36.51 -12.09 50.45
CA ASN A 328 37.85 -11.57 50.21
C ASN A 328 38.35 -12.13 48.86
N SER A 329 38.54 -11.25 47.89
CA SER A 329 39.31 -11.50 46.67
C SER A 329 40.14 -10.23 46.41
N ASP A 330 41.46 -10.42 46.32
CA ASP A 330 42.53 -9.42 46.34
C ASP A 330 42.25 -8.04 45.68
N PRO A 331 42.56 -6.92 46.36
CA PRO A 331 42.49 -5.58 45.78
C PRO A 331 43.85 -5.21 45.19
N LYS A 332 44.13 -5.64 43.95
CA LYS A 332 45.24 -5.08 43.17
C LYS A 332 44.99 -5.18 41.67
N LYS A 333 44.33 -4.16 41.13
CA LYS A 333 44.77 -3.46 39.91
C LYS A 333 43.91 -2.23 39.60
N ASP A 334 44.60 -1.11 39.54
CA ASP A 334 44.41 0.02 38.63
C ASP A 334 43.13 0.86 38.79
N HIS A 335 43.28 1.90 39.60
CA HIS A 335 42.62 3.19 39.41
C HIS A 335 42.84 3.69 37.96
N LEU A 336 41.89 3.39 37.09
CA LEU A 336 41.55 4.26 35.97
C LEU A 336 40.10 4.70 36.19
N GLN A 337 39.99 5.84 36.87
CA GLN A 337 38.78 6.63 36.98
C GLN A 337 38.44 7.21 35.61
N ALA A 338 37.99 6.35 34.71
CA ALA A 338 37.35 6.76 33.48
C ALA A 338 35.90 7.06 33.81
N SER A 339 35.49 8.30 33.57
CA SER A 339 34.10 8.70 33.42
C SER A 339 33.46 7.81 32.35
N SER A 340 32.93 6.67 32.78
CA SER A 340 32.22 5.69 31.97
C SER A 340 30.85 6.26 31.62
N CYS A 341 30.77 7.23 30.68
CA CYS A 341 29.54 7.31 29.89
C CYS A 341 29.39 5.94 29.23
N ASP A 342 28.18 5.39 29.30
CA ASP A 342 27.94 3.96 29.23
C ASP A 342 28.10 3.42 27.80
N ILE A 343 29.36 3.32 27.35
CA ILE A 343 29.78 2.98 25.99
C ILE A 343 29.14 1.67 25.51
N VAL A 344 28.97 0.70 26.40
CA VAL A 344 28.35 -0.59 26.08
C VAL A 344 26.86 -0.45 25.80
N SER A 345 26.14 0.34 26.60
CA SER A 345 24.73 0.63 26.33
C SER A 345 24.55 1.39 25.02
N TRP A 346 25.48 2.29 24.69
CA TRP A 346 25.54 2.96 23.40
C TRP A 346 25.77 1.98 22.24
N TYR A 347 26.66 0.99 22.37
CA TYR A 347 26.87 -0.03 21.33
C TYR A 347 25.61 -0.86 21.07
N TYR A 348 24.89 -1.27 22.11
CA TYR A 348 23.61 -1.97 21.94
C TYR A 348 22.55 -1.10 21.29
N GLY A 349 22.42 0.17 21.72
CA GLY A 349 21.49 1.14 21.12
C GLY A 349 21.78 1.40 19.64
N LEU A 350 23.05 1.68 19.30
CA LEU A 350 23.50 1.90 17.92
C LEU A 350 23.35 0.63 17.08
N GLY A 351 23.65 -0.54 17.61
CA GLY A 351 23.46 -1.82 16.92
C GLY A 351 21.99 -2.09 16.59
N MET A 352 21.08 -1.79 17.53
CA MET A 352 19.63 -1.90 17.28
C MET A 352 19.18 -0.92 16.19
N ALA A 353 19.58 0.35 16.28
CA ALA A 353 19.24 1.35 15.26
C ALA A 353 19.79 0.99 13.87
N PHE A 354 21.03 0.50 13.81
CA PHE A 354 21.67 0.06 12.57
C PHE A 354 20.94 -1.11 11.93
N LEU A 355 20.62 -2.17 12.70
CA LEU A 355 19.94 -3.34 12.16
C LEU A 355 18.51 -3.05 11.70
N VAL A 356 17.78 -2.13 12.38
CA VAL A 356 16.45 -1.69 11.96
C VAL A 356 16.47 -1.04 10.58
N ILE A 357 17.56 -0.35 10.21
CA ILE A 357 17.71 0.29 8.90
C ILE A 357 18.24 -0.71 7.87
N VAL A 358 19.27 -1.46 8.23
CA VAL A 358 20.01 -2.32 7.28
C VAL A 358 19.22 -3.58 6.92
N ALA A 359 18.54 -4.22 7.85
CA ALA A 359 17.78 -5.45 7.58
C ALA A 359 16.70 -5.25 6.48
N PRO A 360 15.84 -4.21 6.51
CA PRO A 360 14.88 -3.97 5.43
C PRO A 360 15.53 -3.38 4.16
N SER A 361 16.66 -2.68 4.28
CA SER A 361 17.34 -2.04 3.13
C SER A 361 18.26 -3.00 2.35
N LEU A 362 18.58 -4.16 2.91
CA LEU A 362 19.53 -5.12 2.34
C LEU A 362 19.23 -5.51 0.88
N PRO A 363 17.98 -5.84 0.51
CA PRO A 363 17.67 -6.19 -0.88
C PRO A 363 17.90 -5.03 -1.86
N CYS A 364 17.69 -3.79 -1.41
CA CYS A 364 17.95 -2.59 -2.21
C CYS A 364 19.45 -2.33 -2.37
N ILE A 365 20.24 -2.47 -1.30
CA ILE A 365 21.71 -2.28 -1.30
C ILE A 365 22.37 -3.22 -2.32
N PHE A 366 21.93 -4.48 -2.37
CA PHE A 366 22.47 -5.48 -3.30
C PHE A 366 21.82 -5.46 -4.69
N GLY A 367 20.89 -4.53 -4.97
CA GLY A 367 20.21 -4.44 -6.26
C GLY A 367 19.40 -5.68 -6.63
N ILE A 368 18.98 -6.47 -5.64
CA ILE A 368 18.28 -7.73 -5.86
C ILE A 368 16.89 -7.40 -6.40
N THR A 369 16.53 -7.95 -7.55
CA THR A 369 15.22 -7.74 -8.20
C THR A 369 14.28 -8.94 -8.04
N ALA A 370 14.83 -10.15 -7.87
CA ALA A 370 14.05 -11.38 -7.72
C ALA A 370 13.22 -11.41 -6.42
N LEU A 371 11.90 -11.58 -6.54
CA LEU A 371 10.94 -11.54 -5.43
C LEU A 371 11.31 -12.47 -4.27
N PHE A 372 11.56 -13.76 -4.57
CA PHE A 372 11.82 -14.76 -3.55
C PHE A 372 13.13 -14.49 -2.80
N LEU A 373 14.15 -13.98 -3.48
CA LEU A 373 15.41 -13.61 -2.85
C LEU A 373 15.25 -12.37 -1.95
N ARG A 374 14.46 -11.37 -2.38
CA ARG A 374 14.09 -10.23 -1.53
C ARG A 374 13.38 -10.69 -0.27
N LEU A 375 12.36 -11.53 -0.42
CA LEU A 375 11.57 -12.04 0.69
C LEU A 375 12.45 -12.85 1.65
N GLY A 376 13.30 -13.73 1.12
CA GLY A 376 14.25 -14.50 1.90
C GLY A 376 15.20 -13.61 2.72
N LEU A 377 15.78 -12.59 2.10
CA LEU A 377 16.64 -11.63 2.81
C LEU A 377 15.90 -10.84 3.88
N MET A 378 14.66 -10.42 3.64
CA MET A 378 13.86 -9.71 4.64
C MET A 378 13.51 -10.63 5.82
N VAL A 379 13.19 -11.90 5.57
CA VAL A 379 12.93 -12.88 6.63
C VAL A 379 14.20 -13.14 7.46
N VAL A 380 15.33 -13.41 6.81
CA VAL A 380 16.61 -13.64 7.49
C VAL A 380 17.03 -12.39 8.28
N GLY A 381 16.95 -11.22 7.66
CA GLY A 381 17.23 -9.94 8.31
C GLY A 381 16.31 -9.69 9.51
N GLY A 382 15.02 -10.02 9.40
CA GLY A 382 14.06 -9.95 10.50
C GLY A 382 14.40 -10.89 11.67
N ILE A 383 14.83 -12.12 11.39
CA ILE A 383 15.26 -13.09 12.41
C ILE A 383 16.54 -12.60 13.12
N ILE A 384 17.52 -12.07 12.38
CA ILE A 384 18.75 -11.50 12.94
C ILE A 384 18.41 -10.29 13.81
N LEU A 385 17.56 -9.39 13.31
CA LEU A 385 17.10 -8.22 14.06
C LEU A 385 16.40 -8.63 15.36
N ALA A 386 15.44 -9.56 15.31
CA ALA A 386 14.73 -10.02 16.49
C ALA A 386 15.66 -10.67 17.53
N SER A 387 16.59 -11.52 17.08
CA SER A 387 17.59 -12.16 17.93
C SER A 387 18.50 -11.12 18.61
N PHE A 388 19.04 -10.18 17.83
CA PHE A 388 19.91 -9.13 18.37
C PHE A 388 19.15 -8.19 19.32
N MET A 389 17.94 -7.76 18.96
CA MET A 389 17.13 -6.91 19.82
C MET A 389 16.80 -7.58 21.14
N THR A 390 16.49 -8.88 21.13
CA THR A 390 16.23 -9.66 22.36
C THR A 390 17.47 -9.71 23.24
N TYR A 391 18.61 -10.08 22.66
CA TYR A 391 19.90 -10.14 23.36
C TYR A 391 20.32 -8.78 23.94
N ALA A 392 20.27 -7.72 23.12
CA ALA A 392 20.58 -6.36 23.53
C ALA A 392 19.65 -5.88 24.66
N SER A 393 18.36 -6.20 24.58
CA SER A 393 17.38 -5.80 25.59
C SER A 393 17.63 -6.43 26.95
N GLU A 394 17.99 -7.72 26.97
CA GLU A 394 18.35 -8.44 28.19
C GLU A 394 19.58 -7.82 28.85
N HIS A 395 20.65 -7.61 28.08
CA HIS A 395 21.88 -7.01 28.60
C HIS A 395 21.68 -5.58 29.11
N LEU A 396 20.90 -4.75 28.39
CA LEU A 396 20.55 -3.40 28.83
C LEU A 396 19.72 -3.40 30.12
N ALA A 397 18.80 -4.35 30.28
CA ALA A 397 17.99 -4.46 31.49
C ALA A 397 18.83 -4.87 32.71
N ILE A 398 19.68 -5.90 32.58
CA ILE A 398 20.61 -6.32 33.64
C ILE A 398 21.51 -5.17 34.04
N ARG A 399 22.09 -4.46 33.07
CA ARG A 399 22.99 -3.33 33.33
C ARG A 399 22.27 -2.16 33.98
N SER A 400 21.06 -1.84 33.53
CA SER A 400 20.22 -0.80 34.15
C SER A 400 19.90 -1.13 35.61
N PHE A 401 19.65 -2.41 35.91
CA PHE A 401 19.44 -2.88 37.29
C PHE A 401 20.70 -2.72 38.15
N LEU A 402 21.85 -3.21 37.66
CA LEU A 402 23.13 -3.13 38.37
C LEU A 402 23.55 -1.68 38.62
N LYS A 403 23.41 -0.80 37.62
CA LYS A 403 23.66 0.64 37.78
C LYS A 403 22.77 1.26 38.86
N GLY A 404 21.50 0.83 38.93
CA GLY A 404 20.60 1.23 40.01
C GLY A 404 21.07 0.76 41.39
N CYS A 405 21.74 -0.39 41.49
CA CYS A 405 22.34 -0.84 42.73
C CYS A 405 23.62 -0.05 43.10
N GLU A 406 24.47 0.26 42.11
CA GLU A 406 25.78 0.91 42.28
C GLU A 406 25.71 2.41 42.60
N ASP A 407 24.72 3.13 42.09
CA ASP A 407 24.53 4.59 42.30
C ASP A 407 24.28 4.98 43.78
N ARG A 408 24.31 4.04 44.74
CA ARG A 408 24.30 4.33 46.19
C ARG A 408 25.68 4.68 46.74
N ASP A 409 26.77 4.16 46.16
CA ASP A 409 28.11 4.25 46.76
C ASP A 409 28.88 5.51 46.36
N THR A 410 28.37 6.30 45.41
CA THR A 410 28.99 7.56 44.96
C THR A 410 28.11 8.75 45.28
N THR A 411 28.06 9.12 46.57
CA THR A 411 27.60 10.46 46.98
C THR A 411 28.63 11.57 46.70
N GLN A 412 29.60 11.32 45.82
CA GLN A 412 30.52 12.34 45.32
C GLN A 412 31.17 11.93 43.98
N SER A 413 30.54 12.21 42.84
CA SER A 413 31.18 12.99 41.76
C SER A 413 30.33 13.10 40.48
N ARG A 414 30.03 14.36 40.16
CA ARG A 414 29.77 14.97 38.84
C ARG A 414 28.63 14.42 37.97
N GLU A 415 27.56 15.22 37.94
CA GLU A 415 26.58 15.26 36.86
C GLU A 415 27.26 15.31 35.48
N CYS A 416 26.90 14.36 34.63
CA CYS A 416 27.05 14.49 33.18
C CYS A 416 25.63 14.71 32.63
N PHE A 417 25.19 15.97 32.58
CA PHE A 417 23.98 16.35 31.87
C PHE A 417 24.27 16.20 30.36
N LEU A 418 23.48 15.38 29.67
CA LEU A 418 23.62 14.92 28.27
C LEU A 418 24.40 13.59 28.06
N CYS A 419 24.09 12.56 28.86
CA CYS A 419 23.96 11.15 28.45
C CYS A 419 22.60 10.68 29.05
#